data_AF-A0A2D7TAT8-F1
#
_entry.id   AF-A0A2D7TAT8-F1
#
_cell.length_a   1.000
_cell.length_b   1.000
_cell.length_c   1.000
_cell.angle_alpha   90.00
_cell.angle_beta   90.00
_cell.angle_gamma   90.00
#
_symmetry.space_group_name_H-M   'P 1'
#
loop_
_entity.id
_entity.type
_entity.pdbx_description
1 polymer ?
#
loop_
_entity_poly.entity_id
_entity_poly.type
_entity_poly.pdbx_seq_one_letter_code
_entity_poly.pdbx_strand_id
1 'polypeptide(L)'
;MAEDKLGTMILSSDNLNSSLVMPQIPIRPNPGIPKTIGIFLILGSLLVIFEGGGSLFTHFSELSEDEATTQVELMKMLGVEITVDEMLQWDSEFKDSNYHLITGLIKVIAGLLLFIGGVQLILQKYLGGIFSLFGGGLWFLSQVISIFWATIIEERIDISLATQWDLAATAICFICNLFCLILPLIPMFAPAGRAALTPHYSKKKDTFEEEE
;
A
#
# COMPACT_ATOMS: atom_id res chain seq x y z
N MET A 1 16.29 26.49 -66.74
CA MET A 1 17.29 25.60 -66.14
C MET A 1 17.43 26.06 -64.70
N ALA A 2 16.68 25.61 -63.69
CA ALA A 2 16.35 24.24 -63.29
C ALA A 2 17.60 23.37 -63.27
N GLU A 3 18.29 23.31 -62.11
CA GLU A 3 18.94 22.12 -61.50
C GLU A 3 19.24 22.43 -60.01
N ASP A 4 18.33 22.01 -59.14
CA ASP A 4 18.52 21.35 -57.84
C ASP A 4 19.81 21.61 -57.02
N LYS A 5 19.75 22.59 -56.12
CA LYS A 5 20.51 22.51 -54.85
C LYS A 5 19.75 21.63 -53.86
N LEU A 6 19.74 20.33 -54.14
CA LEU A 6 19.31 19.33 -53.17
C LEU A 6 20.34 19.34 -52.05
N GLY A 7 19.93 19.78 -50.86
CA GLY A 7 20.74 19.81 -49.66
C GLY A 7 21.17 18.40 -49.26
N THR A 8 22.32 17.98 -49.78
CA THR A 8 23.05 16.82 -49.28
C THR A 8 23.72 17.23 -47.97
N MET A 9 22.99 17.02 -46.86
CA MET A 9 23.64 16.84 -45.56
C MET A 9 24.46 15.54 -45.65
N ILE A 10 25.67 15.66 -46.19
CA ILE A 10 26.69 14.63 -46.03
C ILE A 10 27.09 14.68 -44.56
N LEU A 11 26.50 13.78 -43.76
CA LEU A 11 27.09 13.38 -42.49
C LEU A 11 28.47 12.81 -42.82
N SER A 12 29.49 13.65 -42.75
CA SER A 12 30.87 13.26 -42.96
C SER A 12 31.21 12.19 -41.92
N SER A 13 31.41 10.95 -42.39
CA SER A 13 31.69 9.77 -41.59
C SER A 13 32.96 9.88 -40.74
N ASP A 14 33.82 10.86 -41.04
CA ASP A 14 35.08 11.09 -40.32
C ASP A 14 34.89 11.69 -38.91
N ASN A 15 33.71 12.25 -38.59
CA ASN A 15 33.40 12.77 -37.25
C ASN A 15 32.47 11.87 -36.41
N LEU A 16 32.12 10.66 -36.89
CA LEU A 16 31.30 9.72 -36.12
C LEU A 16 32.08 9.01 -34.98
N ASN A 17 33.40 9.20 -34.88
CA ASN A 17 34.25 8.55 -33.89
C ASN A 17 34.38 9.30 -32.55
N SER A 18 33.86 10.52 -32.42
CA SER A 18 33.76 11.17 -31.11
C SER A 18 32.46 10.73 -30.44
N SER A 19 32.50 9.58 -29.76
CA SER A 19 31.45 8.97 -28.94
C SER A 19 30.02 9.35 -29.35
N LEU A 20 29.33 8.46 -30.08
CA LEU A 20 27.87 8.51 -30.26
C LEU A 20 27.19 8.42 -28.89
N VAL A 21 27.16 9.53 -28.15
CA VAL A 21 26.40 9.70 -26.92
C VAL A 21 25.03 10.15 -27.39
N MET A 22 24.07 9.23 -27.37
CA MET A 22 22.67 9.57 -27.60
C MET A 22 22.28 10.72 -26.65
N PRO A 23 21.75 11.84 -27.17
CA PRO A 23 21.28 12.92 -26.32
C PRO A 23 20.18 12.36 -25.41
N GLN A 24 20.36 12.49 -24.09
CA GLN A 24 19.38 12.01 -23.13
C GLN A 24 18.09 12.83 -23.29
N ILE A 25 17.01 12.18 -23.70
CA ILE A 25 15.70 12.80 -23.81
C ILE A 25 15.26 13.17 -22.38
N PRO A 26 15.04 14.46 -22.06
CA PRO A 26 14.61 14.85 -20.72
C PRO A 26 13.22 14.27 -20.46
N ILE A 27 13.13 13.42 -19.44
CA ILE A 27 11.85 12.84 -19.01
C ILE A 27 11.03 13.96 -18.38
N ARG A 28 9.90 14.31 -19.00
CA ARG A 28 8.98 15.31 -18.44
C ARG A 28 8.40 14.80 -17.12
N PRO A 29 8.56 15.52 -16.00
CA PRO A 29 7.97 15.11 -14.74
C PRO A 29 6.44 15.14 -14.84
N ASN A 30 5.79 14.05 -14.45
CA ASN A 30 4.33 13.99 -14.38
C ASN A 30 3.88 14.06 -12.91
N PRO A 31 3.46 15.24 -12.41
CA PRO A 31 3.04 15.41 -11.04
C PRO A 31 1.70 14.70 -10.71
N GLY A 32 0.95 14.27 -11.73
CA GLY A 32 -0.32 13.58 -11.54
C GLY A 32 -0.16 12.19 -10.92
N ILE A 33 0.89 11.46 -11.29
CA ILE A 33 1.16 10.08 -10.84
C ILE A 33 1.31 10.00 -9.30
N PRO A 34 2.22 10.75 -8.65
CA PRO A 34 2.36 10.66 -7.19
C PRO A 34 1.13 11.20 -6.46
N LYS A 35 0.38 12.15 -7.03
CA LYS A 35 -0.83 12.71 -6.43
C LYS A 35 -1.99 11.71 -6.40
N THR A 36 -2.27 11.03 -7.51
CA THR A 36 -3.36 10.04 -7.56
C THR A 36 -3.07 8.87 -6.63
N ILE A 37 -1.82 8.40 -6.61
CA ILE A 37 -1.38 7.32 -5.73
C ILE A 37 -1.46 7.73 -4.26
N GLY A 38 -1.06 8.97 -3.93
CA GLY A 38 -1.21 9.51 -2.58
C GLY A 38 -2.66 9.52 -2.10
N ILE A 39 -3.63 9.87 -2.98
CA ILE A 39 -5.06 9.84 -2.64
C ILE A 39 -5.54 8.40 -2.34
N PHE A 40 -5.16 7.43 -3.17
CA PHE A 40 -5.52 6.02 -2.93
C PHE A 40 -4.93 5.49 -1.63
N LEU A 41 -3.69 5.87 -1.29
CA LEU A 41 -3.06 5.49 -0.03
C LEU A 41 -3.74 6.11 1.18
N ILE A 42 -4.22 7.36 1.07
CA ILE A 42 -5.00 7.99 2.15
C ILE A 42 -6.32 7.25 2.37
N LEU A 43 -7.06 6.96 1.31
CA LEU A 43 -8.32 6.21 1.41
C LEU A 43 -8.09 4.79 1.98
N GLY A 44 -7.05 4.10 1.50
CA GLY A 44 -6.65 2.80 2.04
C GLY A 44 -6.28 2.89 3.52
N SER A 45 -5.46 3.86 3.91
CA SER A 45 -5.03 4.03 5.31
C SER A 45 -6.19 4.26 6.27
N LEU A 46 -7.26 4.93 5.83
CA LEU A 46 -8.43 5.18 6.65
C LEU A 46 -9.19 3.88 6.96
N LEU A 47 -9.28 2.98 5.97
CA LEU A 47 -9.86 1.64 6.16
C LEU A 47 -9.01 0.81 7.12
N VAL A 48 -7.67 0.84 6.99
CA VAL A 48 -6.76 0.11 7.90
C VAL A 48 -6.88 0.62 9.34
N ILE A 49 -6.95 1.94 9.53
CA ILE A 49 -7.11 2.53 10.86
C ILE A 49 -8.47 2.15 11.45
N PHE A 50 -9.54 2.14 10.65
CA PHE A 50 -10.87 1.72 11.10
C PHE A 50 -10.88 0.25 11.55
N GLU A 51 -10.28 -0.64 10.76
CA GLU A 51 -10.19 -2.07 11.06
C GLU A 51 -9.28 -2.36 12.28
N GLY A 52 -8.15 -1.66 12.38
CA GLY A 52 -7.29 -1.70 13.56
C GLY A 52 -7.96 -1.15 14.81
N GLY A 53 -8.73 -0.05 14.69
CA GLY A 53 -9.53 0.52 15.77
C GLY A 53 -10.64 -0.40 16.24
N GLY A 54 -11.31 -1.10 15.32
CA GLY A 54 -12.27 -2.16 15.65
C GLY A 54 -11.62 -3.30 16.44
N SER A 55 -10.42 -3.73 16.03
CA SER A 55 -9.67 -4.76 16.75
C SER A 55 -9.26 -4.32 18.17
N LEU A 56 -8.92 -3.04 18.38
CA LEU A 56 -8.68 -2.54 19.74
C LEU A 56 -9.99 -2.50 20.55
N PHE A 57 -11.07 -2.04 19.92
CA PHE A 57 -12.36 -1.93 20.60
C PHE A 57 -12.84 -3.30 21.10
N THR A 58 -12.69 -4.36 20.30
CA THR A 58 -13.05 -5.72 20.72
C THR A 58 -12.18 -6.24 21.87
N HIS A 59 -10.93 -5.79 22.00
CA HIS A 59 -10.09 -6.15 23.15
C HIS A 59 -10.58 -5.52 24.46
N PHE A 60 -10.98 -4.24 24.42
CA PHE A 60 -11.40 -3.49 25.60
C PHE A 60 -12.88 -3.64 25.95
N SER A 61 -13.72 -4.02 24.99
CA SER A 61 -15.15 -4.27 25.21
C SER A 61 -15.36 -5.74 25.55
N GLU A 62 -15.96 -6.02 26.72
CA GLU A 62 -16.46 -7.36 27.03
C GLU A 62 -17.64 -7.69 26.12
N LEU A 63 -17.62 -8.87 25.51
CA LEU A 63 -18.72 -9.32 24.65
C LEU A 63 -19.90 -9.70 25.54
N SER A 64 -21.02 -9.00 25.42
CA SER A 64 -22.23 -9.34 26.17
C SER A 64 -22.86 -10.61 25.61
N GLU A 65 -23.59 -11.37 26.45
CA GLU A 65 -24.36 -12.55 25.97
C GLU A 65 -25.32 -12.18 24.83
N ASP A 66 -25.90 -10.98 24.83
CA ASP A 66 -26.81 -10.51 23.77
C ASP A 66 -26.07 -10.17 22.46
N GLU A 67 -24.80 -9.75 22.54
CA GLU A 67 -23.96 -9.57 21.35
C GLU A 67 -23.46 -10.91 20.82
N ALA A 68 -23.13 -11.84 21.71
CA ALA A 68 -22.72 -13.19 21.35
C ALA A 68 -23.86 -13.98 20.67
N THR A 69 -25.11 -13.84 21.13
CA THR A 69 -26.27 -14.48 20.46
C THR A 69 -26.45 -13.96 19.04
N THR A 70 -26.34 -12.66 18.82
CA THR A 70 -26.45 -12.08 17.46
C THR A 70 -25.31 -12.54 16.55
N GLN A 71 -24.07 -12.62 17.05
CA GLN A 71 -22.94 -13.14 16.28
C GLN A 71 -23.10 -14.62 15.95
N VAL A 72 -23.57 -15.43 16.90
CA VAL A 72 -23.85 -16.85 16.68
C VAL A 72 -24.98 -17.04 15.67
N GLU A 73 -26.03 -16.21 15.70
CA GLU A 73 -27.09 -16.26 14.68
C GLU A 73 -26.54 -15.94 13.28
N LEU A 74 -25.67 -14.93 13.15
CA LEU A 74 -25.00 -14.61 11.90
C LEU A 74 -24.12 -15.78 11.42
N MET A 75 -23.35 -16.39 12.31
CA MET A 75 -22.50 -17.54 11.99
C MET A 75 -23.30 -18.78 11.59
N LYS A 76 -24.45 -19.02 12.23
CA LYS A 76 -25.41 -20.06 11.83
C LYS A 76 -25.97 -19.83 10.44
N MET A 77 -26.27 -18.59 10.07
CA MET A 77 -26.68 -18.26 8.69
C MET A 77 -25.56 -18.53 7.67
N LEU A 78 -24.29 -18.43 8.08
CA LEU A 78 -23.12 -18.72 7.25
C LEU A 78 -22.75 -20.21 7.22
N GLY A 79 -23.50 -21.07 7.93
CA GLY A 79 -23.34 -22.52 7.95
C GLY A 79 -22.43 -23.05 9.07
N VAL A 80 -22.17 -22.26 10.11
CA VAL A 80 -21.39 -22.69 11.28
C VAL A 80 -22.32 -22.92 12.46
N GLU A 81 -22.36 -24.16 12.93
CA GLU A 81 -23.09 -24.52 14.14
C GLU A 81 -22.19 -24.32 15.35
N ILE A 82 -22.28 -23.15 15.97
CA ILE A 82 -21.59 -22.80 17.23
C ILE A 82 -22.61 -22.42 18.29
N THR A 83 -22.27 -22.71 19.54
CA THR A 83 -23.02 -22.31 20.73
C THR A 83 -22.55 -20.95 21.26
N VAL A 84 -23.41 -20.28 22.04
CA VAL A 84 -23.06 -18.98 22.64
C VAL A 84 -21.89 -19.12 23.61
N ASP A 85 -21.82 -20.23 24.35
CA ASP A 85 -20.74 -20.53 25.29
C ASP A 85 -19.39 -20.71 24.57
N GLU A 86 -19.38 -21.41 23.43
CA GLU A 86 -18.17 -21.57 22.58
C GLU A 86 -17.69 -20.24 22.01
N MET A 87 -18.61 -19.34 21.63
CA MET A 87 -18.28 -18.00 21.13
C MET A 87 -17.63 -17.13 22.22
N LEU A 88 -18.17 -17.18 23.44
CA LEU A 88 -17.61 -16.47 24.59
C LEU A 88 -16.25 -17.04 25.01
N GLN A 89 -16.10 -18.37 24.98
CA GLN A 89 -14.82 -19.02 25.25
C GLN A 89 -13.77 -18.62 24.21
N TRP A 90 -14.14 -18.58 22.93
CA TRP A 90 -13.27 -18.13 21.86
C TRP A 90 -12.79 -16.68 22.08
N ASP A 91 -13.70 -15.73 22.35
CA ASP A 91 -13.33 -14.32 22.59
C ASP A 91 -12.41 -14.16 23.81
N SER A 92 -12.65 -14.93 24.87
CA SER A 92 -11.84 -14.89 26.10
C SER A 92 -10.39 -15.36 25.87
N GLU A 93 -10.18 -16.44 25.12
CA GLU A 93 -8.84 -16.98 24.83
C GLU A 93 -8.01 -16.06 23.90
N PHE A 94 -8.68 -15.38 22.97
CA PHE A 94 -8.06 -14.35 22.13
C PHE A 94 -7.68 -13.09 22.92
N LYS A 95 -8.48 -12.72 23.92
CA LYS A 95 -8.16 -11.63 24.86
C LYS A 95 -7.00 -11.98 25.79
N ASP A 96 -7.00 -13.17 26.36
CA ASP A 96 -5.93 -13.67 27.24
C ASP A 96 -4.59 -13.74 26.49
N SER A 97 -4.63 -14.15 25.22
CA SER A 97 -3.46 -14.15 24.34
C SER A 97 -3.02 -12.75 23.87
N ASN A 98 -3.73 -11.68 24.26
CA ASN A 98 -3.51 -10.29 23.84
C ASN A 98 -3.48 -10.09 22.32
N TYR A 99 -4.14 -10.99 21.59
CA TYR A 99 -4.10 -11.02 20.14
C TYR A 99 -4.67 -9.73 19.54
N HIS A 100 -5.87 -9.34 19.99
CA HIS A 100 -6.57 -8.15 19.49
C HIS A 100 -5.82 -6.85 19.80
N LEU A 101 -5.16 -6.76 20.95
CA LEU A 101 -4.37 -5.59 21.33
C LEU A 101 -3.14 -5.42 20.42
N ILE A 102 -2.34 -6.48 20.27
CA ILE A 102 -1.09 -6.42 19.50
C ILE A 102 -1.37 -6.22 18.01
N THR A 103 -2.29 -7.00 17.45
CA THR A 103 -2.65 -6.91 16.03
C THR A 103 -3.27 -5.56 15.70
N GLY A 104 -4.17 -5.08 16.55
CA GLY A 104 -4.79 -3.77 16.40
C GLY A 104 -3.79 -2.61 16.48
N LEU A 105 -2.85 -2.64 17.42
CA LEU A 105 -1.86 -1.58 17.59
C LEU A 105 -0.91 -1.51 16.39
N ILE A 106 -0.49 -2.66 15.86
CA ILE A 106 0.33 -2.72 14.65
C ILE A 106 -0.45 -2.18 13.44
N LYS A 107 -1.73 -2.55 13.27
CA LYS A 107 -2.59 -2.04 12.20
C LYS A 107 -2.75 -0.53 12.25
N VAL A 108 -2.98 0.05 13.43
CA VAL A 108 -3.09 1.51 13.61
C VAL A 108 -1.77 2.20 13.27
N ILE A 109 -0.64 1.69 13.75
CA ILE A 109 0.68 2.25 13.44
C ILE A 109 0.95 2.18 11.93
N ALA A 110 0.70 1.03 11.31
CA ALA A 110 0.88 0.85 9.87
C ALA A 110 -0.02 1.79 9.06
N GLY A 111 -1.29 1.95 9.48
CA GLY A 111 -2.23 2.90 8.91
C GLY A 111 -1.76 4.35 9.01
N LEU A 112 -1.21 4.76 10.16
CA LEU A 112 -0.63 6.10 10.33
C LEU A 112 0.58 6.34 9.42
N LEU A 113 1.47 5.35 9.28
CA LEU A 113 2.61 5.43 8.35
C LEU A 113 2.14 5.57 6.90
N LEU A 114 1.12 4.80 6.50
CA LEU A 114 0.51 4.91 5.17
C LEU A 114 -0.14 6.28 4.94
N PHE A 115 -0.83 6.82 5.94
CA PHE A 115 -1.44 8.15 5.88
C PHE A 115 -0.38 9.25 5.68
N ILE A 116 0.68 9.24 6.50
CA ILE A 116 1.79 10.19 6.40
C ILE A 116 2.49 10.04 5.03
N GLY A 117 2.73 8.80 4.59
CA GLY A 117 3.31 8.51 3.28
C GLY A 117 2.44 9.03 2.13
N GLY A 118 1.12 8.84 2.19
CA GLY A 118 0.16 9.34 1.21
C GLY A 118 0.13 10.87 1.11
N VAL A 119 0.08 11.57 2.25
CA VAL A 119 0.17 13.04 2.30
C VAL A 119 1.49 13.52 1.73
N GLN A 120 2.59 12.86 2.06
CA GLN A 120 3.93 13.24 1.62
C GLN A 120 4.16 12.97 0.12
N LEU A 121 3.48 11.98 -0.45
CA LEU A 121 3.41 11.73 -1.90
C LEU A 121 2.65 12.83 -2.64
N ILE A 122 1.56 13.36 -2.07
CA ILE A 122 0.84 14.52 -2.63
C ILE A 122 1.75 15.75 -2.65
N LEU A 123 2.58 15.92 -1.61
CA LEU A 123 3.61 16.96 -1.51
C LEU A 123 4.84 16.67 -2.39
N GLN A 124 4.82 15.60 -3.18
CA GLN A 124 5.86 15.22 -4.14
C GLN A 124 7.24 15.03 -3.50
N LYS A 125 7.30 14.58 -2.24
CA LYS A 125 8.56 14.31 -1.54
C LYS A 125 8.90 12.83 -1.66
N TYR A 126 10.14 12.52 -2.04
CA TYR A 126 10.66 11.15 -2.12
C TYR A 126 10.49 10.34 -0.81
N LEU A 127 10.62 11.01 0.33
CA LEU A 127 10.39 10.42 1.66
C LEU A 127 9.00 9.77 1.80
N GLY A 128 7.98 10.30 1.11
CA GLY A 128 6.62 9.75 1.18
C GLY A 128 6.55 8.32 0.65
N GLY A 129 7.28 8.03 -0.44
CA GLY A 129 7.38 6.68 -1.00
C GLY A 129 8.01 5.68 -0.02
N ILE A 130 9.05 6.12 0.71
CA ILE A 130 9.72 5.29 1.73
C ILE A 130 8.76 4.99 2.89
N PHE A 131 8.12 6.00 3.47
CA PHE A 131 7.18 5.81 4.58
C PHE A 131 6.01 4.91 4.18
N SER A 132 5.46 5.07 2.98
CA SER A 132 4.39 4.19 2.50
C SER A 132 4.86 2.76 2.26
N LEU A 133 6.11 2.54 1.84
CA LEU A 133 6.66 1.19 1.69
C LEU A 133 6.82 0.50 3.04
N PHE A 134 7.34 1.21 4.06
CA PHE A 134 7.43 0.68 5.41
C PHE A 134 6.06 0.42 6.03
N GLY A 135 5.09 1.33 5.85
CA GLY A 135 3.72 1.14 6.32
C GLY A 135 3.03 -0.05 5.68
N GLY A 136 3.09 -0.18 4.34
CA GLY A 136 2.51 -1.31 3.61
C GLY A 136 3.20 -2.64 3.93
N GLY A 137 4.54 -2.63 4.07
CA GLY A 137 5.32 -3.80 4.48
C GLY A 137 5.00 -4.27 5.89
N LEU A 138 4.89 -3.34 6.85
CA LEU A 138 4.52 -3.63 8.23
C LEU A 138 3.12 -4.23 8.31
N TRP A 139 2.16 -3.65 7.58
CA TRP A 139 0.79 -4.15 7.54
C TRP A 139 0.72 -5.56 6.94
N PHE A 140 1.41 -5.80 5.82
CA PHE A 140 1.47 -7.12 5.19
C PHE A 140 2.08 -8.18 6.12
N LEU A 141 3.21 -7.87 6.76
CA LEU A 141 3.88 -8.78 7.68
C LEU A 141 3.00 -9.07 8.91
N SER A 142 2.34 -8.04 9.43
CA SER A 142 1.38 -8.17 10.53
C SER A 142 0.27 -9.16 10.19
N GLN A 143 -0.27 -9.11 8.98
CA GLN A 143 -1.34 -10.01 8.55
C GLN A 143 -0.88 -11.47 8.54
N VAL A 144 0.31 -11.73 8.01
CA VAL A 144 0.88 -13.09 7.99
C VAL A 144 1.05 -13.63 9.41
N ILE A 145 1.63 -12.83 10.30
CA ILE A 145 1.81 -13.21 11.72
C ILE A 145 0.46 -13.44 12.39
N SER A 146 -0.52 -12.59 12.12
CA SER A 146 -1.87 -12.67 12.71
C SER A 146 -2.58 -13.97 12.34
N ILE A 147 -2.41 -14.46 11.11
CA ILE A 147 -3.01 -15.72 10.66
C ILE A 147 -2.32 -16.90 11.32
N PHE A 148 -0.98 -16.94 11.31
CA PHE A 148 -0.23 -18.00 12.00
C PHE A 148 -0.55 -18.07 13.49
N TRP A 149 -0.76 -16.92 14.13
CA TRP A 149 -1.07 -16.88 15.55
C TRP A 149 -2.52 -17.30 15.83
N ALA A 150 -3.47 -16.88 15.00
CA ALA A 150 -4.87 -17.32 15.08
C ALA A 150 -4.98 -18.86 14.97
N THR A 151 -4.27 -19.47 14.01
CA THR A 151 -4.30 -20.95 13.86
C THR A 151 -3.76 -21.69 15.08
N ILE A 152 -2.78 -21.12 15.78
CA ILE A 152 -2.21 -21.71 17.01
C ILE A 152 -3.21 -21.62 18.18
N ILE A 153 -3.99 -20.54 18.25
CA ILE A 153 -5.03 -20.37 19.28
C ILE A 153 -6.19 -21.32 18.98
N GLU A 154 -6.65 -21.40 17.74
CA GLU A 154 -7.74 -22.30 17.32
C GLU A 154 -7.39 -23.78 17.54
N GLU A 155 -6.16 -24.21 17.24
CA GLU A 155 -5.69 -25.58 17.51
C GLU A 155 -5.71 -25.93 19.01
N ARG A 156 -5.56 -24.93 19.90
CA ARG A 156 -5.60 -25.13 21.36
C ARG A 156 -7.01 -25.35 21.88
N ILE A 157 -8.01 -24.71 21.28
CA ILE A 157 -9.40 -24.69 21.74
C ILE A 157 -10.30 -25.71 21.02
N ASP A 158 -9.80 -26.37 19.96
CA ASP A 158 -10.54 -27.34 19.10
C ASP A 158 -11.84 -26.78 18.48
N ILE A 159 -11.99 -25.45 18.50
CA ILE A 159 -13.09 -24.70 17.89
C ILE A 159 -12.50 -23.99 16.67
N SER A 160 -12.89 -24.43 15.47
CA SER A 160 -12.53 -23.74 14.23
C SER A 160 -13.74 -22.99 13.68
N LEU A 161 -13.60 -21.66 13.65
CA LEU A 161 -14.56 -20.74 13.04
C LEU A 161 -14.28 -20.52 11.54
N ALA A 162 -13.38 -21.31 10.96
CA ALA A 162 -12.94 -21.17 9.58
C ALA A 162 -14.10 -21.47 8.62
N THR A 163 -14.73 -20.40 8.11
CA THR A 163 -15.75 -20.48 7.06
C THR A 163 -15.18 -20.18 5.70
N GLN A 164 -15.89 -20.62 4.65
CA GLN A 164 -15.68 -20.15 3.28
C GLN A 164 -15.73 -18.62 3.14
N TRP A 165 -16.49 -17.93 4.02
CA TRP A 165 -16.58 -16.47 4.07
C TRP A 165 -15.36 -15.83 4.72
N ASP A 166 -14.82 -16.46 5.76
CA ASP A 166 -13.59 -16.02 6.42
C ASP A 166 -12.37 -16.13 5.48
N LEU A 167 -12.30 -17.21 4.69
CA LEU A 167 -11.30 -17.36 3.63
C LEU A 167 -11.40 -16.24 2.58
N ALA A 168 -12.62 -15.90 2.17
CA ALA A 168 -12.85 -14.82 1.20
C ALA A 168 -12.49 -13.45 1.77
N ALA A 169 -12.87 -13.16 3.02
CA ALA A 169 -12.53 -11.92 3.71
C ALA A 169 -11.01 -11.76 3.86
N THR A 170 -10.33 -12.83 4.31
CA THR A 170 -8.87 -12.87 4.43
C THR A 170 -8.18 -12.67 3.08
N ALA A 171 -8.68 -13.30 2.01
CA ALA A 171 -8.13 -13.13 0.66
C ALA A 171 -8.28 -11.69 0.14
N ILE A 172 -9.42 -11.04 0.36
CA ILE A 172 -9.65 -9.64 -0.02
C ILE A 172 -8.69 -8.71 0.75
N CYS A 173 -8.51 -8.94 2.05
CA CYS A 173 -7.55 -8.20 2.87
C CYS A 173 -6.12 -8.37 2.34
N PHE A 174 -5.70 -9.58 1.95
CA PHE A 174 -4.37 -9.79 1.35
C PHE A 174 -4.16 -9.02 0.06
N ILE A 175 -5.16 -9.00 -0.82
CA ILE A 175 -5.08 -8.25 -2.08
C ILE A 175 -4.97 -6.74 -1.80
N CYS A 176 -5.74 -6.24 -0.83
CA CYS A 176 -5.67 -4.84 -0.40
C CYS A 176 -4.30 -4.49 0.19
N ASN A 177 -3.73 -5.36 1.03
CA ASN A 177 -2.39 -5.19 1.61
C ASN A 177 -1.33 -5.11 0.52
N LEU A 178 -1.40 -6.04 -0.44
CA LEU A 178 -0.48 -6.07 -1.56
C LEU A 178 -0.61 -4.81 -2.43
N PHE A 179 -1.83 -4.34 -2.64
CA PHE A 179 -2.09 -3.12 -3.38
C PHE A 179 -1.47 -1.89 -2.69
N CYS A 180 -1.63 -1.76 -1.36
CA CYS A 180 -1.01 -0.67 -0.60
C CYS A 180 0.53 -0.75 -0.57
N LEU A 181 1.12 -1.93 -0.76
CA LEU A 181 2.57 -2.12 -0.87
C LEU A 181 3.11 -1.81 -2.28
N ILE A 182 2.38 -2.17 -3.34
CA ILE A 182 2.81 -1.99 -4.74
C ILE A 182 2.59 -0.54 -5.22
N LEU A 183 1.52 0.12 -4.79
CA LEU A 183 1.18 1.47 -5.23
C LEU A 183 2.34 2.49 -5.10
N PRO A 184 3.06 2.57 -3.95
CA PRO A 184 4.20 3.46 -3.80
C PRO A 184 5.42 3.11 -4.65
N LEU A 185 5.52 1.87 -5.12
CA LEU A 185 6.60 1.42 -5.99
C LEU A 185 6.50 2.02 -7.39
N ILE A 186 5.28 2.22 -7.89
CA ILE A 186 5.02 2.78 -9.22
C ILE A 186 5.72 4.13 -9.44
N PRO A 187 5.55 5.16 -8.58
CA PRO A 187 6.21 6.44 -8.78
C PRO A 187 7.72 6.40 -8.48
N MET A 188 8.22 5.39 -7.77
CA MET A 188 9.66 5.20 -7.56
C MET A 188 10.36 4.58 -8.77
N PHE A 189 9.73 3.60 -9.43
CA PHE A 189 10.29 2.92 -10.60
C PHE A 189 9.98 3.60 -11.92
N ALA A 190 8.83 4.25 -12.06
CA ALA A 190 8.49 4.99 -13.27
C ALA A 190 9.39 6.24 -13.39
N PRO A 191 10.19 6.40 -14.47
CA PRO A 191 11.12 7.52 -14.59
C PRO A 191 10.44 8.89 -14.51
N ALA A 192 9.22 9.01 -15.05
CA ALA A 192 8.41 10.22 -14.99
C ALA A 192 7.85 10.52 -13.58
N GLY A 193 7.57 9.49 -12.78
CA GLY A 193 7.17 9.62 -11.38
C GLY A 193 8.36 9.97 -10.48
N ARG A 194 9.51 9.33 -10.71
CA ARG A 194 10.74 9.59 -9.99
C ARG A 194 11.24 11.01 -10.22
N ALA A 195 11.18 11.49 -11.47
CA ALA A 195 11.49 12.87 -11.82
C ALA A 195 10.55 13.89 -11.14
N ALA A 196 9.32 13.50 -10.81
CA ALA A 196 8.38 14.34 -10.07
C ALA A 196 8.64 14.33 -8.54
N LEU A 197 9.20 13.25 -7.99
CA LEU A 197 9.51 13.08 -6.56
C LEU A 197 10.88 13.64 -6.14
N THR A 198 11.82 13.68 -7.07
CA THR A 198 13.11 14.34 -6.93
C THR A 198 13.18 15.42 -8.00
N PRO A 199 12.70 16.65 -7.74
CA PRO A 199 12.97 17.76 -8.63
C PRO A 199 14.49 18.00 -8.61
N HIS A 200 15.21 17.39 -9.54
CA HIS A 200 16.56 17.81 -9.83
C HIS A 200 16.45 19.29 -10.20
N TYR A 201 17.15 20.14 -9.47
CA TYR A 201 17.21 21.57 -9.72
C TYR A 201 17.79 21.80 -11.12
N SER A 202 16.95 21.70 -12.16
CA SER A 202 17.28 22.10 -13.51
C SER A 202 17.20 23.61 -13.55
N LYS A 203 18.18 24.26 -12.92
CA LYS A 203 18.51 25.65 -13.20
C LYS A 203 19.44 25.68 -14.41
N LYS A 204 19.00 25.14 -15.55
CA LYS A 204 19.52 25.62 -16.82
C LYS A 204 18.45 26.58 -17.31
N LYS A 205 18.70 27.88 -17.04
CA LYS A 205 18.06 28.96 -17.78
C LYS A 205 18.10 28.55 -19.25
N ASP A 206 16.94 28.55 -19.90
CA ASP A 206 16.84 28.69 -21.34
C ASP A 206 17.38 30.09 -21.70
N THR A 207 18.69 30.29 -21.56
CA THR A 207 19.37 31.39 -22.25
C THR A 207 19.62 30.85 -23.65
N PHE A 208 18.66 31.08 -24.55
CA PHE A 208 18.99 31.15 -25.95
C PHE A 208 19.84 32.42 -26.10
N GLU A 209 21.16 32.28 -26.09
CA GLU A 209 22.04 33.29 -26.66
C GLU A 209 21.85 33.18 -28.18
N GLU A 210 21.08 34.11 -28.74
CA GLU A 210 21.21 34.48 -30.15
C GLU A 210 22.60 35.10 -30.29
N GLU A 211 23.56 34.35 -30.84
CA GLU A 211 24.78 34.93 -31.40
C GLU A 211 24.36 35.71 -32.67
N GLU A 212 24.39 37.05 -32.57
CA GLU A 212 24.37 37.99 -33.71
C GLU A 212 25.66 37.90 -34.55
#